data_AF-A0A8J6S6P0-F1
#
_entry.id   AF-A0A8J6S6P0-F1
#
_cell.length_a   1.000
_cell.length_b   1.000
_cell.length_c   1.000
_cell.angle_alpha   90.00
_cell.angle_beta   90.00
_cell.angle_gamma   90.00
#
_symmetry.space_group_name_H-M   'P 1'
#
loop_
_entity.id
_entity.type
_entity.pdbx_description
1 polymer ?
#
loop_
_entity_poly.entity_id
_entity_poly.type
_entity_poly.pdbx_seq_one_letter_code
_entity_poly.pdbx_strand_id
1 'polypeptide(L)'
;MNQKINDSPKSQYEVTLSDDGWNGVQSVAKKLGVSVPELLEKVGRGELAVLNSEELEDLLDTIDGLEGLLSAKEEGTVSWEQVKAELGS
;
A
#
# COMPACT_ATOMS: atom_id res chain seq x y z
N MET A 1 13.77 8.93 -34.89
CA MET A 1 12.33 8.59 -34.87
C MET A 1 11.73 9.30 -33.67
N ASN A 2 10.98 10.39 -33.89
CA ASN A 2 10.33 11.12 -32.80
C ASN A 2 9.02 10.42 -32.47
N GLN A 3 8.95 9.73 -31.32
CA GLN A 3 7.68 9.26 -30.79
C GLN A 3 6.84 10.49 -30.43
N LYS A 4 5.74 10.70 -31.17
CA LYS A 4 4.69 11.61 -30.76
C LYS A 4 4.01 10.97 -29.56
N ILE A 5 4.20 11.55 -28.39
CA ILE A 5 3.38 11.24 -27.22
C ILE A 5 1.95 11.65 -27.60
N ASN A 6 1.06 10.66 -27.71
CA ASN A 6 -0.36 10.88 -27.92
C ASN A 6 -0.91 11.45 -26.60
N ASP A 7 -0.92 12.77 -26.46
CA ASP A 7 -1.70 13.43 -25.42
C ASP A 7 -3.18 13.28 -25.79
N SER A 8 -3.83 12.28 -25.19
CA SER A 8 -5.28 12.21 -25.14
C SER A 8 -5.81 13.56 -24.60
N PRO A 9 -6.93 14.08 -25.13
CA PRO A 9 -7.47 15.35 -24.67
C PRO A 9 -7.72 15.29 -23.15
N LYS A 10 -7.11 16.21 -22.41
CA LYS A 10 -7.30 16.32 -20.95
C LYS A 10 -8.74 16.73 -20.68
N SER A 11 -9.57 15.77 -20.27
CA SER A 11 -10.91 16.04 -19.77
C SER A 11 -10.81 16.82 -18.46
N GLN A 12 -11.43 18.00 -18.40
CA GLN A 12 -11.48 18.79 -17.18
C GLN A 12 -12.63 18.31 -16.31
N TYR A 13 -12.32 17.87 -15.10
CA TYR A 13 -13.30 17.51 -14.08
C TYR A 13 -13.20 18.50 -12.93
N GLU A 14 -14.34 18.96 -12.43
CA GLU A 14 -14.43 19.78 -11.22
C GLU A 14 -14.83 18.88 -10.06
N VAL A 15 -14.08 18.97 -8.96
CA VAL A 15 -14.33 18.20 -7.74
C VAL A 15 -14.27 19.15 -6.56
N THR A 16 -15.33 19.15 -5.75
CA THR A 16 -15.37 19.92 -4.50
C THR A 16 -14.91 19.02 -3.36
N LEU A 17 -13.91 19.46 -2.61
CA LEU A 17 -13.44 18.79 -1.40
C LEU A 17 -13.76 19.66 -0.17
N SER A 18 -13.87 19.02 1.00
CA SER A 18 -13.79 19.75 2.26
C SER A 18 -12.39 20.33 2.46
N ASP A 19 -12.26 21.31 3.37
CA ASP A 19 -10.95 21.88 3.72
C ASP A 19 -9.98 20.80 4.22
N ASP A 20 -10.46 19.87 5.06
CA ASP A 20 -9.67 18.74 5.54
C ASP A 20 -9.23 17.81 4.40
N GLY A 21 -10.14 17.53 3.45
CA GLY A 21 -9.84 16.74 2.27
C GLY A 21 -8.76 17.40 1.41
N TRP A 22 -8.85 18.71 1.20
CA TRP A 22 -7.87 19.48 0.45
C TRP A 22 -6.50 19.52 1.14
N ASN A 23 -6.47 19.75 2.46
CA ASN A 23 -5.24 19.69 3.26
C ASN A 23 -4.59 18.31 3.18
N GLY A 24 -5.39 17.24 3.19
CA GLY A 24 -4.94 15.86 3.00
C GLY A 24 -4.23 15.67 1.66
N VAL A 25 -4.86 16.09 0.56
CA VAL A 25 -4.29 16.00 -0.79
C VAL A 25 -2.97 16.76 -0.89
N GLN A 26 -2.90 17.98 -0.35
CA GLN A 26 -1.67 18.78 -0.33
C GLN A 26 -0.56 18.11 0.47
N SER A 27 -0.90 17.52 1.62
CA SER A 27 0.05 16.79 2.47
C SER A 27 0.65 15.58 1.75
N VAL A 28 -0.18 14.79 1.07
CA VAL A 28 0.27 13.63 0.27
C VAL A 28 1.18 14.07 -0.87
N ALA A 29 0.78 15.09 -1.63
CA ALA A 29 1.58 15.63 -2.73
C ALA A 29 2.97 16.08 -2.23
N LYS A 30 3.01 16.78 -1.09
CA LYS A 30 4.27 17.21 -0.45
C LYS A 30 5.14 16.02 -0.02
N LYS A 31 4.57 14.98 0.57
CA LYS A 31 5.31 13.77 0.99
C LYS A 31 5.94 13.04 -0.19
N LEU A 32 5.25 13.03 -1.33
CA LEU A 32 5.72 12.40 -2.57
C LEU A 32 6.63 13.32 -3.40
N GLY A 33 6.81 14.58 -3.00
CA GLY A 33 7.65 15.55 -3.73
C GLY A 33 7.07 15.97 -5.08
N VAL A 34 5.76 15.81 -5.29
CA VAL A 34 5.06 16.13 -6.55
C VAL A 34 4.06 17.27 -6.35
N SER A 35 3.60 17.85 -7.46
CA SER A 35 2.48 18.81 -7.43
C SER A 35 1.14 18.09 -7.26
N VAL A 36 0.10 18.79 -6.76
CA VAL A 36 -1.26 18.20 -6.66
C VAL A 36 -1.81 17.75 -8.02
N PRO A 37 -1.68 18.53 -9.12
CA PRO A 37 -2.11 18.05 -10.44
C PRO A 37 -1.38 16.78 -10.90
N GLU A 38 -0.07 16.70 -10.65
CA GLU A 38 0.74 15.52 -10.97
C GLU A 38 0.33 14.31 -10.13
N LEU A 39 0.06 14.49 -8.83
CA LEU A 39 -0.47 13.45 -7.96
C LEU A 39 -1.78 12.88 -8.53
N LEU A 40 -2.74 13.75 -8.88
CA LEU A 40 -4.03 13.33 -9.43
C LEU A 40 -3.89 12.67 -10.80
N GLU A 41 -2.97 13.16 -11.63
CA GLU A 41 -2.67 12.54 -12.93
C GLU A 41 -2.07 11.14 -12.76
N LYS A 42 -1.15 10.95 -11.82
CA LYS A 42 -0.57 9.65 -11.49
C LYS A 42 -1.61 8.67 -10.95
N VAL A 43 -2.50 9.13 -10.08
CA VAL A 43 -3.65 8.33 -9.61
C VAL A 43 -4.57 7.97 -10.78
N GLY A 44 -4.93 8.93 -11.62
CA GLY A 44 -5.81 8.70 -12.78
C GLY A 44 -5.21 7.78 -13.84
N ARG A 45 -3.88 7.76 -13.99
CA ARG A 45 -3.15 6.83 -14.88
C ARG A 45 -2.93 5.45 -14.25
N GLY A 46 -3.27 5.25 -12.98
CA GLY A 46 -3.00 4.02 -12.25
C GLY A 46 -1.51 3.79 -11.91
N GLU A 47 -0.70 4.85 -11.97
CA GLU A 47 0.70 4.82 -11.52
C GLU A 47 0.82 4.85 -10.00
N LEU A 48 -0.25 5.28 -9.32
CA LEU A 48 -0.39 5.24 -7.87
C LEU A 48 -1.66 4.47 -7.52
N ALA A 49 -1.52 3.49 -6.62
CA ALA A 49 -2.63 2.76 -6.04
C ALA A 49 -2.94 3.30 -4.64
N VAL A 50 -4.23 3.52 -4.37
CA VAL A 50 -4.71 3.76 -3.01
C VAL A 50 -5.10 2.41 -2.43
N LEU A 51 -4.43 2.01 -1.35
CA LEU A 51 -4.66 0.76 -0.66
C LEU A 51 -5.31 1.04 0.69
N ASN A 52 -6.23 0.17 1.11
CA ASN A 52 -6.69 0.14 2.48
C ASN A 52 -5.55 -0.43 3.35
N SER A 53 -5.21 0.27 4.42
CA SER A 53 -4.14 -0.16 5.33
C SER A 53 -4.47 -1.47 6.04
N GLU A 54 -5.73 -1.69 6.41
CA GLU A 54 -6.16 -2.94 7.07
C GLU A 54 -6.03 -4.12 6.13
N GLU A 55 -6.49 -3.98 4.88
CA GLU A 55 -6.34 -5.04 3.87
C GLU A 55 -4.88 -5.34 3.55
N LEU A 56 -4.01 -4.33 3.59
CA LEU A 56 -2.56 -4.52 3.42
C LEU A 56 -1.95 -5.26 4.61
N GLU A 57 -2.35 -4.91 5.84
CA GLU A 57 -1.90 -5.58 7.07
C GLU A 57 -2.33 -7.05 7.09
N ASP A 58 -3.60 -7.34 6.79
CA ASP A 58 -4.12 -8.71 6.68
C ASP A 58 -3.34 -9.56 5.66
N LEU A 59 -2.96 -8.95 4.53
CA LEU A 59 -2.15 -9.62 3.50
C LEU A 59 -0.73 -9.90 4.01
N LEU A 60 -0.11 -8.94 4.69
CA LEU A 60 1.23 -9.09 5.24
C LEU A 60 1.26 -10.16 6.34
N ASP A 61 0.29 -10.15 7.26
CA ASP A 61 0.14 -11.18 8.30
C ASP A 61 -0.02 -12.58 7.70
N THR A 62 -0.74 -12.68 6.58
CA THR A 62 -0.88 -13.94 5.85
C THR A 62 0.46 -14.41 5.27
N ILE A 63 1.25 -13.50 4.70
CA ILE A 63 2.58 -13.82 4.16
C ILE A 63 3.50 -14.29 5.29
N ASP A 64 3.56 -13.55 6.40
CA ASP A 64 4.39 -13.88 7.56
C ASP A 64 4.02 -15.26 8.15
N GLY A 65 2.72 -15.54 8.25
CA GLY A 65 2.23 -16.85 8.68
C GLY A 65 2.66 -17.99 7.76
N LEU A 66 2.64 -17.78 6.43
CA LEU A 66 3.10 -18.76 5.46
C LEU A 66 4.61 -18.97 5.52
N GLU A 67 5.40 -17.90 5.68
CA GLU A 67 6.85 -18.00 5.87
C GLU A 67 7.21 -18.78 7.13
N GLY A 68 6.49 -18.55 8.23
CA GLY A 68 6.63 -19.33 9.46
C GLY A 68 6.34 -20.81 9.25
N LEU A 69 5.28 -21.16 8.51
CA LEU A 69 4.95 -22.56 8.19
C LEU A 69 6.00 -23.23 7.30
N LEU A 70 6.53 -22.49 6.31
CA LEU A 70 7.61 -22.99 5.44
C LEU A 70 8.89 -23.22 6.24
N SER A 71 9.24 -22.32 7.14
CA SER A 71 10.43 -22.45 8.01
C SER A 71 10.29 -23.64 8.97
N ALA A 72 9.11 -23.82 9.57
CA ALA A 72 8.82 -24.95 10.45
C ALA A 72 8.94 -26.32 9.74
N LYS A 73 8.78 -26.37 8.41
CA LYS A 73 9.02 -27.58 7.63
C LYS A 73 10.50 -27.96 7.59
N GLU A 74 11.40 -26.97 7.66
CA GLU A 74 12.86 -27.17 7.61
C GLU A 74 13.46 -27.32 9.01
N GLU A 75 13.00 -26.51 9.97
CA GLU A 75 13.53 -26.45 11.33
C GLU A 75 12.82 -27.40 12.32
N GLY A 76 11.67 -27.94 11.91
CA GLY A 76 10.80 -28.78 12.73
C GLY A 76 9.80 -27.98 13.56
N THR A 77 8.85 -28.69 14.17
CA THR A 77 7.84 -28.11 15.06
C THR A 77 8.05 -28.60 16.49
N VAL A 78 7.71 -27.77 17.47
CA VAL A 78 7.71 -28.11 18.90
C VAL A 78 6.29 -28.38 19.39
N SER A 79 6.14 -29.22 20.40
CA SER A 79 4.83 -29.50 21.00
C SER A 79 4.38 -28.32 21.87
N TRP A 80 3.06 -28.18 22.06
CA TRP A 80 2.51 -27.10 22.87
C TRP A 80 2.92 -27.22 24.35
N GLU A 81 3.15 -28.44 24.84
CA GLU A 81 3.67 -28.71 26.17
C GLU A 81 5.11 -28.21 26.34
N GLN A 82 5.95 -28.34 25.30
CA GLN A 82 7.31 -27.79 25.32
C GLN A 82 7.30 -26.26 25.36
N VAL A 83 6.45 -25.62 24.55
CA VAL A 83 6.29 -24.16 24.55
C VAL A 83 5.87 -23.63 25.93
N LYS A 84 4.91 -24.29 26.60
CA LYS A 84 4.48 -23.92 27.95
C LYS A 84 5.61 -24.04 28.98
N ALA A 85 6.35 -25.14 28.92
CA ALA A 85 7.49 -25.37 29.82
C ALA A 85 8.58 -24.30 29.67
N GLU A 86 8.85 -23.83 28.44
CA GLU A 86 9.83 -22.77 28.18
C GLU A 86 9.36 -21.38 28.62
N LEU A 87 8.06 -21.09 28.47
CA LEU A 87 7.46 -19.81 28.89
C LEU A 87 7.19 -19.75 30.40
N GLY A 88 7.53 -20.80 31.16
CA GLY A 88 7.36 -20.85 32.62
C GLY A 88 5.89 -20.84 33.07
N SER A 89 4.98 -21.40 32.25
CA SER A 89 3.53 -21.47 32.50
C SER A 89 3.05 -22.89 32.73
#